data_AF-A0A2G2M737-F1
#
_entry.id   AF-A0A2G2M737-F1
#
_cell.length_a   1.000
_cell.length_b   1.000
_cell.length_c   1.000
_cell.angle_alpha   90.00
_cell.angle_beta   90.00
_cell.angle_gamma   90.00
#
_symmetry.space_group_name_H-M   'P 1'
#
loop_
_entity.id
_entity.type
_entity.pdbx_description
1 polymer ?
#
loop_
_entity_poly.entity_id
_entity_poly.type
_entity_poly.pdbx_seq_one_letter_code
_entity_poly.pdbx_strand_id
1 'polypeptide(L)' 'MLDDLVKRGKIKRANISEEMYLKEFNVGVKDLNTAVETFELGNYKWATIQSYYAIFHGELLLIHSILLYRYIKT' A
#
# COMPACT_ATOMS: atom_id res chain seq x y z
N MET A 1 -0.43 19.37 -19.53
CA MET A 1 0.80 18.66 -19.14
C MET A 1 0.52 17.21 -18.73
N LEU A 2 -0.28 16.97 -17.69
CA LEU A 2 -0.63 15.59 -17.26
C LEU A 2 -1.45 14.81 -18.30
N ASP A 3 -2.43 15.44 -18.94
CA ASP A 3 -3.26 14.75 -19.95
C ASP A 3 -2.46 14.34 -21.20
N ASP A 4 -1.40 15.07 -21.55
CA ASP A 4 -0.49 14.68 -22.63
C ASP A 4 0.25 13.39 -22.27
N LEU A 5 0.71 13.28 -21.03
CA LEU A 5 1.37 12.07 -20.53
C LEU A 5 0.42 10.87 -20.48
N VAL A 6 -0.87 11.09 -20.14
CA VAL A 6 -1.91 10.04 -20.22
C VAL A 6 -2.15 9.62 -21.66
N LYS A 7 -2.34 10.57 -22.58
CA LYS A 7 -2.55 10.28 -24.02
C LYS A 7 -1.38 9.52 -24.64
N ARG A 8 -0.15 9.84 -24.22
CA ARG A 8 1.07 9.16 -24.66
C ARG A 8 1.37 7.86 -23.91
N GLY A 9 0.49 7.44 -22.99
CA GLY A 9 0.63 6.21 -22.22
C GLY A 9 1.81 6.21 -21.22
N LYS A 10 2.36 7.38 -20.88
CA LYS A 10 3.48 7.52 -19.94
C LYS A 10 3.03 7.39 -18.48
N ILE A 11 1.78 7.72 -18.21
CA ILE A 11 1.12 7.51 -16.92
C ILE A 11 -0.31 7.00 -17.17
N LYS A 12 -0.85 6.24 -16.22
CA LYS A 12 -2.24 5.77 -16.26
C LYS A 12 -3.01 6.42 -15.13
N ARG A 13 -4.30 6.69 -15.35
CA ARG A 13 -5.20 7.05 -14.25
C ARG A 13 -5.33 5.82 -13.34
N ALA A 14 -5.14 6.02 -12.04
CA ALA A 14 -5.36 4.96 -11.08
C ALA A 14 -6.85 4.59 -11.08
N ASN A 15 -7.15 3.30 -11.24
CA ASN A 15 -8.47 2.75 -11.02
C ASN A 15 -8.38 1.86 -9.78
N ILE A 16 -8.76 2.42 -8.63
CA ILE A 16 -8.66 1.73 -7.35
C ILE A 16 -9.91 0.90 -7.14
N SER A 17 -9.73 -0.42 -6.97
CA SER A 17 -10.79 -1.33 -6.58
C SER A 17 -10.72 -1.65 -5.08
N GLU A 18 -11.83 -2.14 -4.53
CA GLU A 18 -11.87 -2.69 -3.18
C GLU A 18 -10.89 -3.85 -3.00
N GLU A 19 -10.69 -4.67 -4.03
CA GLU A 19 -9.71 -5.77 -4.03
C GLU A 19 -8.28 -5.25 -3.84
N MET A 20 -7.91 -4.14 -4.50
CA MET A 20 -6.59 -3.52 -4.30
C MET A 20 -6.42 -3.00 -2.88
N TYR A 21 -7.46 -2.38 -2.31
CA TYR A 21 -7.47 -1.96 -0.91
C TYR A 21 -7.26 -3.16 0.04
N LEU A 22 -8.04 -4.23 -0.11
CA LEU A 22 -7.93 -5.43 0.74
C LEU A 22 -6.56 -6.11 0.61
N LYS A 23 -5.99 -6.13 -0.60
CA LYS A 23 -4.66 -6.68 -0.84
C LYS A 23 -3.59 -5.92 -0.06
N GLU A 24 -3.54 -4.58 -0.17
CA GLU A 24 -2.54 -3.76 0.54
C GLU A 24 -2.68 -3.93 2.06
N PHE A 25 -3.91 -4.00 2.58
CA PHE A 25 -4.15 -4.26 4.00
C PHE A 25 -3.57 -5.61 4.44
N ASN A 26 -3.91 -6.69 3.72
CA ASN A 26 -3.48 -8.04 4.07
C ASN A 26 -1.95 -8.20 3.99
N VAL A 27 -1.30 -7.56 3.02
CA VAL A 27 0.16 -7.57 2.91
C VAL A 27 0.79 -6.80 4.07
N GLY A 28 0.28 -5.61 4.40
CA GLY A 28 0.79 -4.82 5.52
C GLY A 28 0.64 -5.54 6.87
N VAL A 29 -0.48 -6.23 7.10
CA VAL A 29 -0.68 -7.08 8.29
C VAL A 29 0.33 -8.22 8.34
N LYS A 30 0.59 -8.87 7.20
CA LYS A 30 1.57 -9.95 7.12
C LYS A 30 2.97 -9.44 7.45
N ASP A 31 3.39 -8.31 6.86
CA ASP A 31 4.70 -7.73 7.10
C ASP A 31 4.89 -7.31 8.56
N LEU A 32 3.83 -6.78 9.20
CA LEU A 32 3.85 -6.46 10.63
C LEU A 32 4.02 -7.71 11.49
N ASN A 33 3.26 -8.77 11.22
CA ASN A 33 3.37 -10.02 11.97
C ASN A 33 4.78 -10.63 11.83
N THR A 34 5.33 -10.64 10.61
CA THR A 34 6.70 -11.11 10.39
C THR A 34 7.73 -10.21 11.08
N ALA A 35 7.52 -8.89 11.12
CA ALA A 35 8.39 -7.97 11.85
C ALA A 35 8.43 -8.28 13.36
N VAL A 36 7.27 -8.56 13.96
CA VAL A 36 7.16 -8.96 15.37
C VAL A 36 7.89 -10.28 15.61
N GLU A 37 7.61 -11.32 14.82
CA GLU A 37 8.30 -12.62 14.94
C GLU A 37 9.82 -12.48 14.82
N THR A 38 10.27 -11.70 13.85
CA THR A 38 11.69 -11.45 13.58
C THR A 38 12.36 -10.64 14.70
N PHE A 39 11.62 -9.71 15.32
CA PHE A 39 12.07 -8.96 16.49
C PHE A 39 12.29 -9.88 17.69
N GLU A 40 11.32 -10.76 17.98
CA GLU A 40 11.42 -11.74 19.08
C GLU A 40 12.57 -12.74 18.87
N LEU A 41 12.90 -13.07 17.61
CA LEU A 41 14.06 -13.88 17.26
C LEU A 41 15.40 -13.12 17.35
N GLY A 42 15.39 -11.85 17.76
CA GLY A 42 16.59 -11.01 17.91
C GLY A 42 17.18 -10.48 16.60
N ASN A 43 16.50 -10.67 15.46
CA ASN A 43 16.99 -10.21 14.17
C ASN A 43 16.50 -8.78 13.87
N TYR A 44 16.96 -7.83 14.67
CA TYR A 44 16.46 -6.45 14.67
C TYR A 44 16.60 -5.71 13.34
N LYS A 45 17.65 -6.03 12.56
CA LYS A 45 17.83 -5.44 11.23
C LYS A 45 16.69 -5.84 10.29
N TRP A 46 16.33 -7.13 10.25
CA TRP A 46 15.22 -7.57 9.41
C TRP A 46 13.87 -7.09 9.96
N ALA A 47 13.68 -7.12 11.27
CA ALA A 47 12.46 -6.59 11.89
C ALA A 47 12.21 -5.13 11.48
N THR A 48 13.25 -4.30 11.49
CA THR A 48 13.17 -2.89 11.08
C THR A 48 12.72 -2.75 9.63
N ILE A 49 13.29 -3.52 8.71
CA ILE A 49 12.94 -3.44 7.28
C ILE A 49 11.48 -3.91 7.07
N GLN A 50 11.05 -4.97 7.75
CA GLN A 50 9.68 -5.47 7.67
C GLN A 50 8.67 -4.49 8.26
N SER A 51 8.99 -3.86 9.40
CA SER A 51 8.16 -2.78 9.96
C SER A 51 8.03 -1.60 9.00
N TYR A 52 9.10 -1.22 8.30
CA TYR A 52 9.04 -0.17 7.28
C TYR A 52 8.08 -0.55 6.13
N TYR A 53 8.13 -1.78 5.63
CA TYR A 53 7.21 -2.24 4.60
C TYR A 53 5.76 -2.28 5.09
N ALA A 54 5.51 -2.70 6.32
CA ALA A 54 4.17 -2.65 6.91
C ALA A 54 3.60 -1.23 6.94
N ILE A 55 4.41 -0.23 7.31
CA ILE A 55 4.01 1.19 7.30
C ILE A 55 3.73 1.65 5.87
N PHE A 56 4.62 1.33 4.92
CA PHE A 56 4.44 1.68 3.51
C PHE A 56 3.12 1.15 2.94
N HIS A 57 2.78 -0.10 3.24
CA HIS A 57 1.48 -0.68 2.85
C HIS A 57 0.30 0.01 3.54
N GLY A 58 0.47 0.45 4.80
CA GLY A 58 -0.52 1.26 5.51
C GLY A 58 -0.77 2.64 4.86
N GLU A 59 0.28 3.31 4.39
CA GLU A 59 0.17 4.58 3.67
C GLU A 59 -0.55 4.41 2.33
N LEU A 60 -0.18 3.38 1.56
CA LEU A 60 -0.85 3.03 0.32
C LEU A 60 -2.34 2.72 0.53
N LEU A 61 -2.65 1.97 1.59
CA LEU A 61 -4.02 1.66 1.97
C LEU A 61 -4.84 2.92 2.22
N LEU A 62 -4.28 3.89 2.97
CA LEU A 62 -4.93 5.16 3.24
C LEU A 62 -5.22 5.92 1.93
N ILE A 63 -4.25 6.02 1.03
CA ILE A 63 -4.42 6.67 -0.28
C ILE A 63 -5.51 5.96 -1.10
N HIS A 64 -5.48 4.63 -1.16
CA HIS A 64 -6.48 3.83 -1.88
C HIS A 64 -7.88 4.03 -1.31
N SER A 65 -8.04 4.03 0.02
CA SER A 65 -9.35 4.25 0.67
C SER A 65 -9.95 5.62 0.32
N ILE A 66 -9.12 6.67 0.30
CA ILE A 66 -9.55 8.02 -0.07
C ILE A 66 -9.99 8.07 -1.54
N LEU A 67 -9.25 7.43 -2.44
CA LEU A 67 -9.58 7.38 -3.86
C LEU A 67 -10.85 6.58 -4.13
N LEU A 68 -11.03 5.43 -3.46
CA LEU A 68 -12.23 4.59 -3.57
C LEU A 68 -13.47 5.33 -3.05
N TYR A 69 -13.35 6.00 -1.89
CA TYR A 69 -14.45 6.78 -1.31
C TYR A 69 -14.92 7.90 -2.25
N ARG A 70 -13.98 8.59 -2.91
CA ARG A 70 -14.29 9.62 -3.90
C ARG A 70 -15.05 9.08 -5.11
N TYR A 71 -14.78 7.85 -5.51
CA TYR A 71 -15.43 7.19 -6.65
C TYR A 71 -16.85 6.73 -6.34
N ILE A 72 -17.11 6.24 -5.11
CA ILE A 72 -18.45 5.78 -4.69
C ILE A 72 -19.42 6.95 -4.47
N LYS A 73 -18.92 8.14 -4.17
CA LYS A 73 -19.74 9.34 -3.89
C LYS A 73 -20.05 10.23 -5.11
N THR A 74 -19.56 9.88 -6.29
CA THR A 74 -19.83 10.56 -7.56
C THR A 74 -20.74 9.72 -8.44
#